data_AF-R7I0Q8-F1
#
_entry.id   AF-R7I0Q8-F1
#
_cell.length_a   1.000
_cell.length_b   1.000
_cell.length_c   1.000
_cell.angle_alpha   90.00
_cell.angle_beta   90.00
_cell.angle_gamma   90.00
#
_symmetry.space_group_name_H-M   'P 1'
#
loop_
_entity.id
_entity.type
_entity.pdbx_description
1 polymer ?
#
loop_
_entity_poly.entity_id
_entity_poly.type
_entity_poly.pdbx_seq_one_letter_code
_entity_poly.pdbx_strand_id
1 'polypeptide(L)'
;MLNTKAGLLRHKPRNDRFGFTLAEVLITLGIIGVVAALTLPAVINNTEKKERQEALKKAYSTLQQALLMYQKDLGEVPTKSTFNTEIGAFKKALLPYFKGAIDCGKGTESTACIYFYDDSENKNNIYKNYNNTADIQIAYFDDGQYVLSDGMMYFFENNIVTNSVGNVFVSVDVNGFKKRPNKWGRDLFTFELTDSGKLLPMGAVGTKYEKNADSYCNQYSTSPMNGIGCANRALYDESFWK
;
A
#
# COMPACT_ATOMS: atom_id res chain seq x y z
N MET A 1 26.66 11.56 -97.54
CA MET A 1 25.61 11.45 -96.50
C MET A 1 25.30 9.98 -96.28
N LEU A 2 25.49 9.46 -95.07
CA LEU A 2 24.62 8.48 -94.40
C LEU A 2 25.24 8.15 -93.03
N ASN A 3 24.66 8.74 -91.99
CA ASN A 3 25.01 8.54 -90.58
C ASN A 3 24.23 7.32 -90.06
N THR A 4 24.92 6.29 -89.57
CA THR A 4 24.29 5.18 -88.85
C THR A 4 24.56 5.34 -87.35
N LYS A 5 23.52 5.72 -86.60
CA LYS A 5 23.54 5.87 -85.14
C LYS A 5 23.60 4.49 -84.47
N ALA A 6 24.65 4.23 -83.69
CA ALA A 6 24.69 3.13 -82.72
C ALA A 6 23.80 3.50 -81.51
N GLY A 7 22.75 2.72 -81.25
CA GLY A 7 21.90 2.87 -80.08
C GLY A 7 22.49 2.18 -78.86
N LEU A 8 22.89 2.95 -77.85
CA LEU A 8 23.23 2.44 -76.51
C LEU A 8 21.96 1.94 -75.80
N LEU A 9 21.90 0.66 -75.43
CA LEU A 9 20.89 0.14 -74.51
C LEU A 9 21.27 0.51 -73.07
N ARG A 10 20.50 1.42 -72.47
CA ARG A 10 20.67 1.88 -71.09
C ARG A 10 19.93 0.92 -70.14
N HIS A 11 20.65 0.12 -69.36
CA HIS A 11 20.05 -0.66 -68.27
C HIS A 11 19.46 0.29 -67.21
N LYS A 12 18.15 0.22 -67.02
CA LYS A 12 17.41 0.95 -65.98
C LYS A 12 17.60 0.20 -64.64
N PRO A 13 18.12 0.83 -63.58
CA PRO A 13 18.22 0.18 -62.28
C PRO A 13 16.82 -0.12 -61.74
N ARG A 14 16.58 -1.37 -61.32
CA ARG A 14 15.37 -1.77 -60.59
C ARG A 14 15.44 -1.14 -59.20
N ASN A 15 14.58 -0.17 -58.94
CA ASN A 15 14.38 0.37 -57.60
C ASN A 15 13.35 -0.51 -56.90
N ASP A 16 13.79 -1.68 -56.42
CA ASP A 16 12.93 -2.61 -55.68
C ASP A 16 12.71 -2.03 -54.28
N ARG A 17 11.65 -1.21 -54.15
CA ARG A 17 11.18 -0.75 -52.85
C ARG A 17 10.55 -1.94 -52.15
N PHE A 18 11.30 -2.58 -51.25
CA PHE A 18 10.76 -3.56 -50.32
C PHE A 18 9.83 -2.85 -49.34
N GLY A 19 8.53 -3.13 -49.42
CA GLY A 19 7.52 -2.66 -48.48
C GLY A 19 6.78 -3.85 -47.91
N PHE A 20 6.39 -3.76 -46.64
CA PHE A 20 5.57 -4.78 -46.01
C PHE A 20 4.21 -4.86 -46.70
N THR A 21 3.75 -6.06 -46.99
CA THR A 21 2.39 -6.31 -47.46
C THR A 21 1.39 -6.04 -46.33
N LEU A 22 0.16 -5.70 -46.70
CA LEU A 22 -0.93 -5.52 -45.74
C LEU A 22 -1.11 -6.78 -44.87
N ALA A 23 -0.97 -7.97 -45.46
CA ALA A 23 -1.08 -9.24 -44.75
C ALA A 23 0.03 -9.42 -43.71
N GLU A 24 1.28 -9.08 -44.03
CA GLU A 24 2.40 -9.15 -43.07
C GLU A 24 2.18 -8.19 -41.89
N VAL A 25 1.69 -6.97 -42.14
CA VAL A 25 1.39 -6.00 -41.08
C VAL A 25 0.23 -6.49 -40.20
N LEU A 26 -0.84 -7.03 -40.79
CA LEU A 26 -1.98 -7.54 -40.02
C LEU A 26 -1.63 -8.76 -39.17
N ILE A 27 -0.83 -9.70 -39.69
CA ILE A 27 -0.38 -10.87 -38.94
C ILE A 27 0.52 -10.44 -37.78
N THR A 28 1.47 -9.53 -38.02
CA THR A 28 2.38 -9.05 -36.96
C THR A 28 1.65 -8.28 -35.87
N LEU A 29 0.71 -7.40 -36.21
CA LEU A 29 -0.14 -6.71 -35.23
C LEU A 29 -1.06 -7.69 -34.48
N GLY A 30 -1.60 -8.71 -35.16
CA GLY A 30 -2.38 -9.77 -34.52
C GLY A 30 -1.56 -10.57 -33.50
N ILE A 31 -0.34 -10.97 -33.85
CA ILE A 31 0.56 -11.69 -32.94
C ILE A 31 0.93 -10.81 -31.74
N ILE A 32 1.33 -9.56 -31.97
CA ILE A 32 1.66 -8.61 -30.88
C ILE A 32 0.45 -8.40 -29.97
N GLY A 33 -0.75 -8.27 -30.53
CA GLY A 33 -1.99 -8.11 -29.77
C GLY A 33 -2.26 -9.30 -28.83
N VAL A 34 -2.13 -10.53 -29.33
CA VAL A 34 -2.33 -11.75 -28.54
C VAL A 34 -1.25 -11.87 -27.45
N VAL A 35 0.02 -11.66 -27.79
CA VAL A 35 1.13 -11.75 -26.83
C VAL A 35 1.01 -10.68 -25.75
N ALA A 36 0.68 -9.44 -26.12
CA ALA A 36 0.47 -8.35 -25.16
C ALA A 36 -0.70 -8.65 -24.21
N ALA A 37 -1.81 -9.20 -24.71
CA ALA A 37 -2.96 -9.55 -23.88
C ALA A 37 -2.64 -10.60 -22.81
N LEU A 38 -1.72 -11.55 -23.11
CA LEU A 38 -1.30 -12.58 -22.15
C LEU A 38 -0.23 -12.10 -21.16
N THR A 39 0.63 -11.17 -21.58
CA THR A 39 1.80 -10.74 -20.80
C THR A 39 1.54 -9.52 -19.93
N LEU A 40 0.72 -8.56 -20.38
CA LEU A 40 0.45 -7.31 -19.65
C LEU A 40 -0.13 -7.53 -18.25
N PRO A 41 -1.16 -8.39 -18.04
CA PRO A 41 -1.70 -8.59 -16.70
C PRO A 41 -0.66 -9.15 -15.72
N ALA A 42 0.19 -10.07 -16.18
CA ALA A 42 1.24 -10.67 -15.35
C ALA A 42 2.32 -9.64 -14.97
N VAL A 43 2.78 -8.84 -15.93
CA VAL A 43 3.80 -7.80 -15.69
C VAL A 43 3.25 -6.73 -14.74
N ILE A 44 2.02 -6.24 -14.97
CA ILE A 44 1.39 -5.24 -14.11
C ILE A 44 1.23 -5.78 -12.70
N ASN A 45 0.66 -6.97 -12.53
CA ASN A 45 0.46 -7.57 -11.21
C ASN A 45 1.78 -7.75 -10.45
N ASN A 46 2.83 -8.25 -11.11
CA ASN A 46 4.13 -8.43 -10.48
C ASN A 46 4.79 -7.09 -10.11
N THR A 47 4.62 -6.07 -10.93
CA THR A 47 5.15 -4.72 -10.67
C THR A 47 4.43 -4.10 -9.47
N GLU A 48 3.10 -4.13 -9.44
CA GLU A 48 2.31 -3.59 -8.32
C GLU A 48 2.63 -4.29 -7.00
N LYS A 49 2.80 -5.62 -6.99
CA LYS A 49 3.17 -6.36 -5.78
C LYS A 49 4.54 -5.90 -5.26
N LYS A 50 5.53 -5.75 -6.16
CA LYS A 50 6.87 -5.27 -5.80
C LYS A 50 6.85 -3.83 -5.31
N GLU A 51 6.11 -2.95 -5.98
CA GLU A 51 5.93 -1.56 -5.54
C GLU A 51 5.32 -1.48 -4.14
N ARG A 52 4.28 -2.26 -3.85
CA ARG A 52 3.66 -2.31 -2.52
C ARG A 52 4.62 -2.85 -1.46
N GLN A 53 5.42 -3.86 -1.77
CA GLN A 53 6.43 -4.39 -0.86
C GLN A 53 7.48 -3.31 -0.50
N GLU A 54 7.99 -2.57 -1.50
CA GLU A 54 8.95 -1.49 -1.25
C GLU A 54 8.30 -0.30 -0.53
N ALA A 55 7.06 0.03 -0.87
CA ALA A 55 6.27 1.05 -0.19
C ALA A 55 6.04 0.70 1.29
N LEU A 56 5.78 -0.57 1.61
CA LEU A 56 5.67 -1.06 2.99
C LEU A 56 6.97 -0.91 3.77
N LYS A 57 8.12 -1.30 3.18
CA LYS A 57 9.43 -1.10 3.80
C LYS A 57 9.72 0.37 4.07
N LYS A 58 9.40 1.24 3.10
CA LYS A 58 9.52 2.69 3.25
C LYS A 58 8.65 3.20 4.40
N ALA A 59 7.37 2.84 4.43
CA ALA A 59 6.44 3.24 5.49
C ALA A 59 6.96 2.83 6.87
N TYR A 60 7.44 1.59 7.01
CA TYR A 60 8.00 1.11 8.27
C TYR A 60 9.27 1.85 8.67
N SER A 61 10.16 2.15 7.71
CA SER A 61 11.35 2.98 7.97
C SER A 61 10.99 4.39 8.41
N THR A 62 10.02 5.03 7.75
CA THR A 62 9.55 6.39 8.10
C THR A 62 8.97 6.41 9.52
N LEU A 63 8.16 5.42 9.89
CA LEU A 63 7.62 5.30 11.24
C LEU A 63 8.69 5.14 12.30
N GLN A 64 9.68 4.26 12.06
CA GLN A 64 10.80 4.08 12.98
C GLN A 64 11.62 5.36 13.13
N GLN A 65 11.86 6.09 12.03
CA GLN A 65 12.54 7.38 12.08
C GLN A 65 11.76 8.43 12.87
N ALA A 66 10.44 8.50 12.69
CA ALA A 66 9.59 9.43 13.43
C ALA A 66 9.62 9.14 14.94
N LEU A 67 9.52 7.86 15.32
CA LEU A 67 9.61 7.46 16.73
C LEU A 67 11.00 7.73 17.33
N LEU A 68 12.06 7.49 16.57
CA LEU A 68 13.43 7.80 16.99
C LEU A 68 13.64 9.30 17.21
N MET A 69 13.09 10.15 16.33
CA MET A 69 13.16 11.60 16.50
C MET A 69 12.36 12.06 17.73
N TYR A 70 11.18 11.50 17.95
CA TYR A 70 10.39 11.73 19.17
C TYR A 70 11.19 11.37 20.44
N GLN A 71 11.79 10.17 20.47
CA GLN A 71 12.62 9.73 21.59
C GLN A 71 13.83 10.67 21.81
N LYS A 72 14.46 11.13 20.72
CA LYS A 72 15.61 12.02 20.79
C LYS A 72 15.25 13.37 21.41
N ASP A 73 14.09 13.93 21.05
CA ASP A 73 13.68 15.26 21.51
C ASP A 73 13.20 15.27 22.96
N LEU A 74 12.55 14.18 23.42
CA LEU A 74 12.09 14.09 24.81
C LEU A 74 13.10 13.46 25.77
N GLY A 75 14.09 12.72 25.26
CA GLY A 75 15.10 12.05 26.08
C GLY A 75 14.58 10.78 26.79
N GLU A 76 13.37 10.33 26.50
CA GLU A 76 12.75 9.14 27.10
C GLU A 76 12.28 8.17 26.02
N VAL A 77 12.32 6.87 26.33
CA VAL A 77 11.82 5.82 25.42
C VAL A 77 10.28 5.87 25.42
N PRO A 78 9.62 6.19 24.30
CA PRO A 78 8.17 6.16 24.23
C PRO A 78 7.67 4.73 24.41
N THR A 79 6.70 4.53 25.28
CA THR A 79 6.00 3.24 25.45
C THR A 79 4.51 3.46 25.27
N LYS A 80 3.71 2.40 25.37
CA LYS A 80 2.25 2.54 25.32
C LYS A 80 1.72 3.48 26.40
N SER A 81 2.30 3.46 27.61
CA SER A 81 1.86 4.32 28.71
C SER A 81 2.14 5.80 28.46
N THR A 82 3.16 6.14 27.67
CA THR A 82 3.45 7.52 27.24
C THR A 82 2.27 8.16 26.52
N PHE A 83 1.45 7.36 25.83
CA PHE A 83 0.32 7.82 25.04
C PHE A 83 -1.06 7.53 25.66
N ASN A 84 -1.11 7.07 26.92
CA ASN A 84 -2.36 6.78 27.63
C ASN A 84 -2.93 8.03 28.32
N THR A 85 -2.98 9.16 27.61
CA THR A 85 -3.37 10.47 28.15
C THR A 85 -4.66 11.00 27.56
N GLU A 86 -4.77 10.96 26.23
CA GLU A 86 -5.94 11.40 25.46
C GLU A 86 -6.08 10.59 24.16
N ILE A 87 -7.27 10.59 23.57
CA ILE A 87 -7.52 9.95 22.27
C ILE A 87 -6.78 10.76 21.20
N GLY A 88 -5.95 10.09 20.40
CA GLY A 88 -5.10 10.71 19.40
C GLY A 88 -3.77 11.25 19.95
N ALA A 89 -3.40 10.92 21.19
CA ALA A 89 -2.10 11.32 21.77
C ALA A 89 -0.92 10.85 20.92
N PHE A 90 -0.96 9.60 20.44
CA PHE A 90 0.13 9.04 19.62
C PHE A 90 0.24 9.74 18.25
N LYS A 91 -0.90 10.00 17.63
CA LYS A 91 -1.05 10.77 16.39
C LYS A 91 -0.38 12.14 16.54
N LYS A 92 -0.85 12.92 17.53
CA LYS A 92 -0.33 14.26 17.87
C LYS A 92 1.17 14.27 18.17
N ALA A 93 1.67 13.26 18.86
CA ALA A 93 3.08 13.12 19.18
C ALA A 93 3.97 12.91 17.95
N LEU A 94 3.50 12.14 16.96
CA LEU A 94 4.29 11.84 15.77
C LEU A 94 4.15 12.88 14.64
N LEU A 95 3.07 13.67 14.60
CA LEU A 95 2.83 14.67 13.55
C LEU A 95 4.03 15.56 13.21
N PRO A 96 4.76 16.15 14.19
CA PRO A 96 5.87 17.06 13.89
C PRO A 96 7.01 16.40 13.10
N TYR A 97 7.10 15.08 13.18
CA TYR A 97 8.16 14.28 12.57
C TYR A 97 7.82 13.82 11.14
N PHE A 98 6.57 13.99 10.71
CA PHE A 98 6.15 13.76 9.34
C PHE A 98 6.09 15.08 8.55
N LYS A 99 7.23 15.46 7.96
CA LYS A 99 7.34 16.71 7.19
C LYS A 99 6.35 16.74 6.02
N GLY A 100 5.49 17.76 6.01
CA GLY A 100 4.48 17.95 4.96
C GLY A 100 3.28 17.00 5.07
N ALA A 101 3.09 16.35 6.21
CA ALA A 101 1.86 15.63 6.49
C ALA A 101 0.67 16.60 6.56
N ILE A 102 -0.44 16.16 5.98
CA ILE A 102 -1.75 16.80 6.13
C ILE A 102 -2.47 16.11 7.28
N ASP A 103 -2.85 16.88 8.30
CA ASP A 103 -3.72 16.39 9.37
C ASP A 103 -5.13 16.17 8.85
N CYS A 104 -5.59 14.92 8.91
CA CYS A 104 -6.88 14.46 8.39
C CYS A 104 -7.91 14.19 9.51
N GLY A 105 -7.74 14.74 10.71
CA GLY A 105 -8.68 14.53 11.82
C GLY A 105 -8.54 13.15 12.47
N LYS A 106 -9.62 12.67 13.10
CA LYS A 106 -9.64 11.35 13.76
C LYS A 106 -10.23 10.27 12.86
N GLY A 107 -11.16 10.66 12.00
CA GLY A 107 -11.88 9.74 11.12
C GLY A 107 -13.36 9.64 11.47
N THR A 108 -13.76 10.15 12.62
CA THR A 108 -15.16 10.24 13.08
C THR A 108 -15.79 11.60 12.77
N GLU A 109 -15.02 12.55 12.26
CA GLU A 109 -15.54 13.86 11.84
C GLU A 109 -15.76 13.90 10.32
N SER A 110 -16.79 14.63 9.88
CA SER A 110 -17.09 14.78 8.45
C SER A 110 -16.00 15.51 7.65
N THR A 111 -15.09 16.21 8.34
CA THR A 111 -13.91 16.87 7.74
C THR A 111 -12.72 15.94 7.58
N ALA A 112 -12.78 14.70 8.07
CA ALA A 112 -11.69 13.75 7.95
C ALA A 112 -11.45 13.35 6.49
N CYS A 113 -10.20 13.00 6.16
CA CYS A 113 -9.86 12.53 4.82
C CYS A 113 -10.65 11.26 4.47
N ILE A 114 -10.86 10.39 5.46
CA ILE A 114 -11.81 9.28 5.38
C ILE A 114 -12.72 9.39 6.61
N TYR A 115 -13.96 9.79 6.37
CA TYR A 115 -14.99 9.81 7.40
C TYR A 115 -15.61 8.41 7.55
N PHE A 116 -15.12 7.66 8.53
CA PHE A 116 -15.70 6.37 8.91
C PHE A 116 -16.97 6.60 9.73
N TYR A 117 -18.05 5.97 9.30
CA TYR A 117 -19.27 5.87 10.08
C TYR A 117 -19.91 4.51 9.80
N ASP A 118 -20.48 3.91 10.84
CA ASP A 118 -21.19 2.64 10.79
C ASP A 118 -22.48 2.81 11.58
N ASP A 119 -23.56 3.20 10.88
CA ASP A 119 -24.92 3.14 11.40
C ASP A 119 -25.67 1.95 10.76
N SER A 120 -26.85 1.62 11.29
CA SER A 120 -27.61 0.45 10.86
C SER A 120 -28.07 0.49 9.40
N GLU A 121 -28.09 1.67 8.77
CA GLU A 121 -28.62 1.91 7.43
C GLU A 121 -27.53 2.30 6.42
N ASN A 122 -26.47 2.96 6.88
CA ASN A 122 -25.39 3.49 6.07
C ASN A 122 -24.04 3.18 6.73
N LYS A 123 -23.13 2.60 5.94
CA LYS A 123 -21.75 2.32 6.36
C LYS A 123 -20.80 2.91 5.35
N ASN A 124 -19.87 3.76 5.80
CA ASN A 124 -18.77 4.22 4.98
C ASN A 124 -17.48 3.55 5.43
N ASN A 125 -17.26 2.35 4.90
CA ASN A 125 -15.99 1.64 5.00
C ASN A 125 -15.47 1.33 3.59
N ILE A 126 -14.31 1.91 3.27
CA ILE A 126 -13.66 1.70 1.97
C ILE A 126 -12.63 0.57 2.01
N TYR A 127 -12.33 0.02 3.19
CA TYR A 127 -11.34 -1.02 3.38
C TYR A 127 -11.98 -2.36 3.70
N LYS A 128 -11.43 -3.39 3.07
CA LYS A 128 -11.87 -4.76 3.22
C LYS A 128 -10.82 -5.60 3.93
N ASN A 129 -11.26 -6.67 4.57
CA ASN A 129 -10.36 -7.65 5.16
C ASN A 129 -9.50 -8.33 4.06
N TYR A 130 -8.48 -9.08 4.46
CA TYR A 130 -7.42 -9.61 3.60
C TYR A 130 -7.88 -10.31 2.31
N ASN A 131 -8.98 -11.05 2.38
CA ASN A 131 -9.57 -11.81 1.27
C ASN A 131 -10.89 -11.23 0.74
N ASN A 132 -11.25 -9.99 1.12
CA ASN A 132 -12.41 -9.25 0.61
C ASN A 132 -13.78 -9.86 0.94
N THR A 133 -13.91 -10.53 2.09
CA THR A 133 -15.16 -11.15 2.54
C THR A 133 -15.92 -10.31 3.56
N ALA A 134 -15.26 -9.35 4.22
CA ALA A 134 -15.85 -8.50 5.23
C ALA A 134 -15.26 -7.09 5.19
N ASP A 135 -16.03 -6.11 5.66
CA ASP A 135 -15.52 -4.80 6.05
C ASP A 135 -14.64 -4.93 7.29
N ILE A 136 -13.56 -4.14 7.36
CA ILE A 136 -12.68 -4.16 8.53
C ILE A 136 -13.32 -3.47 9.73
N GLN A 137 -12.86 -3.81 10.94
CA GLN A 137 -13.31 -3.13 12.15
C GLN A 137 -12.72 -1.70 12.21
N ILE A 138 -13.55 -0.69 11.96
CA ILE A 138 -13.14 0.73 11.86
C ILE A 138 -12.64 1.32 13.18
N ALA A 139 -13.01 0.73 14.32
CA ALA A 139 -12.58 1.12 15.67
C ALA A 139 -11.10 0.84 15.99
N TYR A 140 -10.28 0.59 14.96
CA TYR A 140 -8.81 0.49 15.03
C TYR A 140 -8.14 1.57 14.15
N PHE A 141 -8.93 2.53 13.66
CA PHE A 141 -8.56 3.49 12.62
C PHE A 141 -9.20 4.88 12.85
N ASP A 142 -9.84 5.09 14.00
CA ASP A 142 -10.72 6.22 14.29
C ASP A 142 -10.16 7.19 15.34
N ASP A 143 -8.92 7.00 15.80
CA ASP A 143 -8.26 7.93 16.75
C ASP A 143 -7.34 8.95 16.05
N GLY A 144 -7.12 8.83 14.74
CA GLY A 144 -6.22 9.72 14.03
C GLY A 144 -5.91 9.34 12.59
N GLN A 145 -5.77 10.34 11.73
CA GLN A 145 -5.45 10.17 10.32
C GLN A 145 -4.42 11.19 9.81
N TYR A 146 -3.45 10.74 9.01
CA TYR A 146 -2.53 11.59 8.22
C TYR A 146 -2.42 11.15 6.77
N VAL A 147 -2.30 12.12 5.86
CA VAL A 147 -1.84 11.87 4.48
C VAL A 147 -0.48 12.50 4.30
N LEU A 148 0.49 11.72 3.82
CA LEU A 148 1.81 12.24 3.46
C LEU A 148 1.85 12.72 2.00
N SER A 149 2.88 13.49 1.66
CA SER A 149 3.08 14.06 0.31
C SER A 149 3.28 13.01 -0.78
N ASP A 150 3.69 11.78 -0.43
CA ASP A 150 3.77 10.64 -1.35
C ASP A 150 2.44 9.90 -1.54
N GLY A 151 1.38 10.36 -0.86
CA GLY A 151 0.03 9.81 -0.93
C GLY A 151 -0.26 8.69 0.05
N MET A 152 0.72 8.24 0.85
CA MET A 152 0.48 7.23 1.89
C MET A 152 -0.48 7.77 2.95
N MET A 153 -1.37 6.91 3.41
CA MET A 153 -2.36 7.23 4.44
C MET A 153 -2.02 6.49 5.73
N TYR A 154 -1.95 7.22 6.83
CA TYR A 154 -1.65 6.70 8.16
C TYR A 154 -2.88 6.82 9.03
N PHE A 155 -3.18 5.75 9.75
CA PHE A 155 -4.24 5.67 10.74
C PHE A 155 -3.62 5.38 12.09
N PHE A 156 -4.16 5.99 13.13
CA PHE A 156 -3.69 5.85 14.49
C PHE A 156 -4.82 5.32 15.34
N GLU A 157 -4.44 4.42 16.24
CA GLU A 157 -5.29 3.85 17.26
C GLU A 157 -4.57 4.03 18.59
N ASN A 158 -5.19 4.74 19.52
CA ASN A 158 -4.80 4.70 20.92
C ASN A 158 -6.06 4.69 21.80
N ASN A 159 -6.53 3.49 22.11
CA ASN A 159 -7.61 3.34 23.07
C ASN A 159 -7.16 3.78 24.47
N ILE A 160 -7.94 4.63 25.15
CA ILE A 160 -7.73 4.92 26.57
C ILE A 160 -8.52 3.92 27.40
N VAL A 161 -7.82 3.14 28.21
CA VAL A 161 -8.46 2.16 29.11
C VAL A 161 -8.34 2.64 30.55
N THR A 162 -9.46 2.73 31.27
CA THR A 162 -9.45 3.08 32.70
C THR A 162 -8.69 1.99 33.48
N ASN A 163 -7.72 2.38 34.31
CA ASN A 163 -6.89 1.48 35.12
C ASN A 163 -6.04 0.47 34.34
N SER A 164 -5.80 0.69 33.03
CA SER A 164 -4.90 -0.12 32.21
C SER A 164 -4.26 0.72 31.11
N VAL A 165 -3.25 0.17 30.44
CA VAL A 165 -2.69 0.77 29.24
C VAL A 165 -3.34 0.12 28.02
N GLY A 166 -3.92 0.94 27.14
CA GLY A 166 -4.51 0.48 25.89
C GLY A 166 -3.47 0.10 24.84
N ASN A 167 -3.95 -0.35 23.68
CA ASN A 167 -3.07 -0.64 22.56
C ASN A 167 -2.72 0.66 21.83
N VAL A 168 -1.50 0.74 21.31
CA VAL A 168 -1.05 1.85 20.47
C VAL A 168 -0.67 1.27 19.12
N PHE A 169 -1.56 1.43 18.14
CA PHE A 169 -1.33 0.98 16.77
C PHE A 169 -1.19 2.13 15.80
N VAL A 170 -0.45 1.85 14.74
CA VAL A 170 -0.43 2.67 13.54
C VAL A 170 -0.61 1.75 12.35
N SER A 171 -1.62 2.05 11.53
CA SER A 171 -1.83 1.34 10.27
C SER A 171 -1.51 2.25 9.11
N VAL A 172 -0.84 1.73 8.08
CA VAL A 172 -0.43 2.50 6.91
C VAL A 172 -1.00 1.85 5.66
N ASP A 173 -1.78 2.61 4.92
CA ASP A 173 -2.06 2.32 3.53
C ASP A 173 -0.91 2.89 2.67
N VAL A 174 -0.14 1.97 2.11
CA VAL A 174 1.15 2.24 1.46
C VAL A 174 1.02 2.70 0.01
N ASN A 175 -0.14 2.51 -0.63
CA ASN A 175 -0.40 3.04 -1.98
C ASN A 175 -1.42 4.20 -1.97
N GLY A 176 -2.09 4.42 -0.84
CA GLY A 176 -2.96 5.55 -0.57
C GLY A 176 -4.42 5.25 -0.88
N PHE A 177 -5.32 5.77 -0.05
CA PHE A 177 -6.72 5.34 0.07
C PHE A 177 -7.60 5.48 -1.17
N LYS A 178 -7.14 6.24 -2.17
CA LYS A 178 -7.81 6.40 -3.47
C LYS A 178 -7.42 5.30 -4.46
N LYS A 179 -6.35 4.55 -4.21
CA LYS A 179 -5.84 3.47 -5.06
C LYS A 179 -6.29 2.13 -4.51
N ARG A 180 -6.77 1.27 -5.40
CA ARG A 180 -7.18 -0.10 -5.05
C ARG A 180 -5.96 -0.99 -4.75
N PRO A 181 -6.13 -2.10 -4.00
CA PRO A 181 -7.39 -2.71 -3.57
C PRO A 181 -8.09 -2.17 -2.31
N ASN A 182 -7.45 -1.36 -1.46
CA ASN A 182 -7.90 -1.01 -0.10
C ASN A 182 -8.21 -2.28 0.73
N LYS A 183 -7.22 -3.15 0.91
CA LYS A 183 -7.35 -4.41 1.66
C LYS A 183 -6.30 -4.54 2.75
N TRP A 184 -6.76 -4.84 3.96
CA TRP A 184 -5.89 -5.10 5.10
C TRP A 184 -4.98 -6.31 4.85
N GLY A 185 -3.67 -6.11 4.95
CA GLY A 185 -2.66 -7.09 4.59
C GLY A 185 -2.30 -7.13 3.09
N ARG A 186 -2.75 -6.18 2.27
CA ARG A 186 -2.33 -6.04 0.85
C ARG A 186 -1.71 -4.69 0.55
N ASP A 187 -2.35 -3.63 1.00
CA ASP A 187 -1.88 -2.25 0.92
C ASP A 187 -1.98 -1.54 2.27
N LEU A 188 -2.95 -1.90 3.11
CA LEU A 188 -3.07 -1.46 4.49
C LEU A 188 -2.33 -2.43 5.44
N PHE A 189 -1.39 -1.95 6.26
CA PHE A 189 -0.60 -2.78 7.18
C PHE A 189 -0.49 -2.16 8.57
N THR A 190 -0.57 -2.97 9.63
CA THR A 190 -0.60 -2.50 11.02
C THR A 190 0.72 -2.77 11.74
N PHE A 191 1.12 -1.80 12.57
CA PHE A 191 2.27 -1.86 13.45
C PHE A 191 1.83 -1.51 14.88
N GLU A 192 2.55 -2.03 15.86
CA GLU A 192 2.28 -1.80 17.28
C GLU A 192 3.50 -1.21 17.96
N LEU A 193 3.28 -0.15 18.73
CA LEU A 193 4.26 0.30 19.71
C LEU A 193 4.14 -0.61 20.94
N THR A 194 5.21 -1.33 21.26
CA THR A 194 5.26 -2.25 22.39
C THR A 194 5.59 -1.53 23.70
N ASP A 195 5.40 -2.21 24.83
CA ASP A 195 5.79 -1.69 26.16
C ASP A 195 7.32 -1.54 26.33
N SER A 196 8.09 -2.19 25.45
CA SER A 196 9.55 -1.99 25.35
C SER A 196 9.95 -0.75 24.55
N GLY A 197 8.96 -0.02 24.01
CA GLY A 197 9.14 1.15 23.15
C GLY A 197 9.58 0.85 21.72
N LYS A 198 9.57 -0.42 21.32
CA LYS A 198 9.82 -0.83 19.94
C LYS A 198 8.53 -0.78 19.14
N LEU A 199 8.61 -0.22 17.93
CA LEU A 199 7.54 -0.33 16.93
C LEU A 199 7.75 -1.60 16.10
N LEU A 200 6.86 -2.57 16.26
CA LEU A 200 6.95 -3.87 15.59
C LEU A 200 5.83 -4.04 14.55
N PRO A 201 6.09 -4.72 13.43
CA PRO A 201 5.03 -5.10 12.52
C PRO A 201 4.12 -6.11 13.20
N MET A 202 2.81 -5.88 13.10
CA MET A 202 1.83 -6.74 13.74
C MET A 202 1.96 -8.19 13.24
N GLY A 203 1.82 -9.14 14.17
CA GLY A 203 2.09 -10.56 13.93
C GLY A 203 3.55 -10.96 14.21
N ALA A 204 4.41 -10.03 14.60
CA ALA A 204 5.74 -10.34 15.16
C ALA A 204 5.66 -10.72 16.64
N VAL A 205 6.72 -11.36 17.14
CA VAL A 205 6.87 -11.69 18.56
C VAL A 205 6.82 -10.41 19.41
N GLY A 206 5.99 -10.42 20.46
CA GLY A 206 5.77 -9.28 21.36
C GLY A 206 4.62 -8.35 20.94
N THR A 207 3.88 -8.67 19.87
CA THR A 207 2.69 -7.91 19.45
C THR A 207 1.38 -8.56 19.93
N LYS A 208 0.30 -7.79 20.06
CA LYS A 208 -1.03 -8.23 20.54
C LYS A 208 -1.53 -9.46 19.80
N TYR A 209 -1.33 -9.50 18.48
CA TYR A 209 -1.82 -10.59 17.62
C TYR A 209 -0.74 -11.60 17.22
N GLU A 210 0.38 -11.68 17.95
CA GLU A 210 1.42 -12.70 17.73
C GLU A 210 0.84 -14.12 17.63
N LYS A 211 0.11 -14.55 18.67
CA LYS A 211 -0.42 -15.93 18.77
C LYS A 211 -1.50 -16.26 17.74
N ASN A 212 -2.14 -15.23 17.18
CA ASN A 212 -3.23 -15.37 16.22
C ASN A 212 -2.85 -14.84 14.83
N ALA A 213 -1.56 -14.60 14.56
CA ALA A 213 -1.10 -14.07 13.28
C ALA A 213 -1.56 -14.96 12.11
N ASP A 214 -1.56 -16.28 12.28
CA ASP A 214 -2.04 -17.26 11.29
C ASP A 214 -3.56 -17.24 11.07
N SER A 215 -4.33 -16.79 12.06
CA SER A 215 -5.78 -16.60 11.92
C SER A 215 -6.14 -15.25 11.30
N TYR A 216 -5.32 -14.23 11.57
CA TYR A 216 -5.51 -12.85 11.09
C TYR A 216 -4.62 -12.48 9.89
N CYS A 217 -4.03 -13.46 9.26
CA CYS A 217 -3.39 -13.33 7.96
C CYS A 217 -3.61 -14.62 7.17
N ASN A 218 -4.86 -14.86 6.79
CA ASN A 218 -5.31 -16.14 6.24
C ASN A 218 -6.24 -15.93 5.04
N GLN A 219 -5.97 -16.59 3.93
CA GLN A 219 -6.78 -16.47 2.71
C GLN A 219 -8.22 -17.02 2.85
N TYR A 220 -8.49 -17.83 3.88
CA TYR A 220 -9.79 -18.46 4.11
C TYR A 220 -10.58 -17.85 5.28
N SER A 221 -9.97 -16.98 6.09
CA SER A 221 -10.64 -16.38 7.24
C SER A 221 -11.63 -15.29 6.80
N THR A 222 -12.86 -15.33 7.30
CA THR A 222 -13.88 -14.32 7.01
C THR A 222 -13.97 -13.21 8.06
N SER A 223 -13.09 -13.25 9.05
CA SER A 223 -13.11 -12.27 10.15
C SER A 223 -12.90 -10.84 9.64
N PRO A 224 -13.62 -9.84 10.18
CA PRO A 224 -13.33 -8.42 9.98
C PRO A 224 -11.91 -8.02 10.36
N MET A 225 -11.28 -8.78 11.27
CA MET A 225 -9.90 -8.57 11.71
C MET A 225 -8.87 -9.24 10.81
N ASN A 226 -9.27 -10.01 9.81
CA ASN A 226 -8.34 -10.68 8.91
C ASN A 226 -7.58 -9.65 8.07
N GLY A 227 -6.25 -9.63 8.22
CA GLY A 227 -5.35 -8.64 7.64
C GLY A 227 -4.47 -7.95 8.68
N ILE A 228 -4.94 -7.79 9.93
CA ILE A 228 -4.19 -7.08 10.98
C ILE A 228 -2.83 -7.71 11.25
N GLY A 229 -2.74 -9.04 11.21
CA GLY A 229 -1.51 -9.79 11.49
C GLY A 229 -0.56 -9.95 10.30
N CYS A 230 -0.86 -9.36 9.14
CA CYS A 230 -0.10 -9.63 7.92
C CYS A 230 1.21 -8.85 7.79
N ALA A 231 1.42 -7.77 8.55
CA ALA A 231 2.57 -6.89 8.36
C ALA A 231 3.91 -7.61 8.52
N ASN A 232 4.03 -8.48 9.52
CA ASN A 232 5.28 -9.21 9.78
C ASN A 232 5.64 -10.15 8.62
N ARG A 233 4.67 -10.93 8.10
CA ARG A 233 4.92 -11.78 6.92
C ARG A 233 5.18 -10.95 5.67
N ALA A 234 4.44 -9.86 5.47
CA ALA A 234 4.63 -8.99 4.32
C ALA A 234 6.03 -8.36 4.26
N LEU A 235 6.67 -8.11 5.40
CA LEU A 235 8.03 -7.57 5.46
C LEU A 235 9.12 -8.64 5.28
N TYR A 236 8.93 -9.83 5.84
CA TYR A 236 10.03 -10.79 6.03
C TYR A 236 9.82 -12.16 5.40
N ASP A 237 8.62 -12.51 4.96
CA ASP A 237 8.34 -13.75 4.22
C ASP A 237 8.33 -13.46 2.72
N GLU A 238 9.35 -13.95 2.01
CA GLU A 238 9.46 -13.78 0.56
C GLU A 238 8.30 -14.42 -0.22
N SER A 239 7.60 -15.39 0.35
CA SER A 239 6.47 -16.06 -0.29
C SER A 239 5.17 -15.25 -0.20
N PHE A 240 5.09 -14.27 0.71
CA PHE A 240 3.86 -13.51 0.95
C PHE A 240 3.34 -12.76 -0.29
N TRP A 241 4.26 -12.26 -1.11
CA TRP A 241 3.98 -11.49 -2.31
C TRP A 241 3.99 -12.35 -3.59
N LYS A 242 4.16 -13.66 -3.48
CA LYS A 242 4.17 -14.54 -4.66
C LYS A 242 2.75 -14.76 -5.20
#